data_AF-A0A1G9SB01-F1
#
_entry.id   AF-A0A1G9SB01-F1
#
_cell.length_a   1.000
_cell.length_b   1.000
_cell.length_c   1.000
_cell.angle_alpha   90.00
_cell.angle_beta   90.00
_cell.angle_gamma   90.00
#
_symmetry.space_group_name_H-M   'P 1'
#
loop_
_entity.id
_entity.type
_entity.pdbx_description
1 polymer ?
#
loop_
_entity_poly.entity_id
_entity_poly.type
_entity_poly.pdbx_seq_one_letter_code
_entity_poly.pdbx_strand_id
1 'polypeptide(L)'
;MQNKNIVIIGDIINSKKINNREEAQQKVKSVISDVNRKYQDQLVTPFELTLGDEFFGVLSGHEVILDLLQYIDIQFSEIAIRYGIGYGESKSNKKGQGYKNALKAVETAKKNKFKVHYLAEEQESIFFNIISLTLHLYFRILSNLNNRQQYIVYQLVRGETQKKIAETLDTSQSSISQSLNRINWRLLSKVYELYKDISRYSFTETTERYQGDYIALIGAWLLKAAEEGKITNLLNYINQEYDDIIRSEFISTSLSAENNDYQEFQGLVYQDLESFEDFIYLLVELNFKIDNLYLGVGAGDITTRINDKAIGMDGNAFHRARETVGSCFSRQLPVNIKLFAGDLNEVYSLILALLLEYVKNWTEKQYRSVKFKQKGLTQEEIKREMNLSSRSTVVEHLQSAGWKEYKYVVNRLAEILDK
;
A
#
# COMPACT_ATOMS: atom_id res chain seq x y z
N MET A 1 -26.66 -3.78 -24.25
CA MET A 1 -25.37 -3.88 -23.54
C MET A 1 -25.66 -3.85 -22.05
N GLN A 2 -25.14 -4.80 -21.27
CA GLN A 2 -25.34 -4.82 -19.82
C GLN A 2 -24.47 -3.72 -19.20
N ASN A 3 -25.07 -2.76 -18.46
CA ASN A 3 -24.31 -1.73 -17.76
C ASN A 3 -23.60 -2.38 -16.55
N LYS A 4 -22.27 -2.47 -16.60
CA LYS A 4 -21.44 -2.82 -15.45
C LYS A 4 -21.27 -1.57 -14.60
N ASN A 5 -21.62 -1.64 -13.31
CA ASN A 5 -21.50 -0.52 -12.38
C ASN A 5 -20.68 -0.92 -11.15
N ILE A 6 -20.30 0.09 -10.36
CA ILE A 6 -19.62 -0.09 -9.09
C ILE A 6 -20.62 0.13 -7.98
N VAL A 7 -20.84 -0.90 -7.15
CA VAL A 7 -21.69 -0.82 -5.97
C VAL A 7 -20.81 -0.65 -4.75
N ILE A 8 -21.12 0.33 -3.91
CA ILE A 8 -20.48 0.52 -2.61
C ILE A 8 -21.50 0.21 -1.52
N ILE A 9 -21.12 -0.61 -0.55
CA ILE A 9 -21.84 -0.83 0.70
C ILE A 9 -20.95 -0.36 1.85
N GLY A 10 -21.44 0.58 2.65
CA GLY A 10 -20.80 1.00 3.91
C GLY A 10 -21.52 0.37 5.11
N ASP A 11 -20.78 -0.31 5.98
CA ASP A 11 -21.25 -0.93 7.23
C ASP A 11 -20.70 -0.14 8.43
N ILE A 12 -21.60 0.40 9.27
CA ILE A 12 -21.23 1.15 10.47
C ILE A 12 -20.79 0.19 11.57
N ILE A 13 -19.51 0.28 11.95
CA ILE A 13 -18.90 -0.60 12.93
C ILE A 13 -19.44 -0.30 14.33
N ASN A 14 -19.88 -1.35 15.04
CA ASN A 14 -20.39 -1.27 16.42
C ASN A 14 -21.61 -0.34 16.59
N SER A 15 -22.42 -0.16 15.54
CA SER A 15 -23.68 0.60 15.57
C SER A 15 -24.56 0.34 16.81
N LYS A 16 -24.60 -0.92 17.28
CA LYS A 16 -25.37 -1.36 18.44
C LYS A 16 -24.96 -0.73 19.78
N LYS A 17 -23.71 -0.24 19.89
CA LYS A 17 -23.12 0.36 21.11
C LYS A 17 -23.21 1.90 21.14
N ILE A 18 -23.85 2.52 20.14
CA ILE A 18 -24.04 3.96 20.10
C ILE A 18 -25.13 4.35 21.10
N ASN A 19 -24.75 5.13 22.12
CA ASN A 19 -25.63 5.52 23.24
C ASN A 19 -26.78 6.44 22.80
N ASN A 20 -26.58 7.28 21.78
CA ASN A 20 -27.60 8.18 21.25
C ASN A 20 -27.95 7.83 19.79
N ARG A 21 -28.81 6.81 19.62
CA ARG A 21 -29.14 6.26 18.30
C ARG A 21 -29.84 7.24 17.37
N GLU A 22 -30.73 8.07 17.89
CA GLU A 22 -31.48 9.03 17.07
C GLU A 22 -30.57 10.12 16.50
N GLU A 23 -29.72 10.72 17.36
CA GLU A 23 -28.76 11.74 16.94
C GLU A 23 -27.75 11.17 15.93
N ALA A 24 -27.22 9.96 16.18
CA ALA A 24 -26.34 9.29 15.23
C ALA A 24 -27.04 9.01 13.90
N GLN A 25 -28.31 8.59 13.91
CA GLN A 25 -29.08 8.34 12.70
C GLN A 25 -29.37 9.63 11.91
N GLN A 26 -29.61 10.75 12.60
CA GLN A 26 -29.76 12.07 11.97
C GLN A 26 -28.44 12.53 11.34
N LYS A 27 -27.31 12.38 12.05
CA LYS A 27 -25.97 12.68 11.52
C LYS A 27 -25.66 11.84 10.28
N VAL A 28 -25.92 10.54 10.33
CA VAL A 28 -25.77 9.65 9.17
C VAL A 28 -26.62 10.11 7.98
N LYS A 29 -27.90 10.43 8.19
CA LYS A 29 -28.78 10.95 7.12
C LYS A 29 -28.26 12.26 6.51
N SER A 30 -27.77 13.18 7.34
CA SER A 30 -27.19 14.44 6.87
C SER A 30 -25.97 14.19 6.00
N VAL A 31 -25.02 13.38 6.49
CA VAL A 31 -23.79 13.07 5.74
C VAL A 31 -24.11 12.38 4.41
N ILE A 32 -25.02 11.40 4.39
CA ILE A 32 -25.44 10.74 3.15
C ILE A 32 -26.06 11.74 2.17
N SER A 33 -26.84 12.71 2.66
CA SER A 33 -27.40 13.77 1.82
C SER A 33 -26.31 14.68 1.23
N ASP A 34 -25.28 14.99 2.01
CA ASP A 34 -24.13 15.79 1.55
C ASP A 34 -23.27 15.04 0.54
N VAL A 35 -23.03 13.73 0.75
CA VAL A 35 -22.36 12.85 -0.21
C VAL A 35 -23.14 12.81 -1.53
N ASN A 36 -24.45 12.60 -1.48
CA ASN A 36 -25.30 12.57 -2.67
C ASN A 36 -25.26 13.89 -3.45
N ARG A 37 -25.29 15.03 -2.75
CA ARG A 37 -25.19 16.34 -3.38
C ARG A 37 -23.81 16.56 -4.01
N LYS A 38 -22.74 16.20 -3.29
CA LYS A 38 -21.36 16.44 -3.72
C LYS A 38 -20.94 15.58 -4.91
N TYR A 39 -21.41 14.34 -4.97
CA TYR A 39 -21.03 13.36 -5.99
C TYR A 39 -22.15 13.03 -6.99
N GLN A 40 -23.18 13.89 -7.10
CA GLN A 40 -24.38 13.65 -7.91
C GLN A 40 -24.05 13.24 -9.35
N ASP A 41 -23.03 13.83 -9.96
CA ASP A 41 -22.66 13.60 -11.36
C ASP A 41 -21.93 12.26 -11.56
N GLN A 42 -21.45 11.65 -10.47
CA GLN A 42 -20.76 10.35 -10.49
C GLN A 42 -21.65 9.20 -9.96
N LEU A 43 -22.89 9.50 -9.57
CA LEU A 43 -23.82 8.53 -9.01
C LEU A 43 -24.82 8.05 -10.06
N VAL A 44 -24.83 6.73 -10.28
CA VAL A 44 -25.91 6.04 -11.01
C VAL A 44 -27.11 5.81 -10.10
N THR A 45 -26.85 5.55 -8.81
CA THR A 45 -27.88 5.45 -7.78
C THR A 45 -27.37 6.17 -6.54
N PRO A 46 -28.11 7.19 -6.03
CA PRO A 46 -27.74 7.89 -4.81
C PRO A 46 -27.56 6.92 -3.64
N PHE A 47 -26.74 7.30 -2.68
CA PHE A 47 -26.60 6.56 -1.44
C PHE A 47 -27.88 6.59 -0.62
N GLU A 48 -28.30 5.42 -0.18
CA GLU A 48 -29.50 5.22 0.65
C GLU A 48 -29.13 4.41 1.89
N LEU A 49 -29.72 4.77 3.03
CA LEU A 49 -29.69 3.92 4.22
C LEU A 49 -30.58 2.70 4.01
N THR A 50 -30.06 1.53 4.33
CA THR A 50 -30.83 0.28 4.32
C THR A 50 -31.46 0.02 5.68
N LEU A 51 -32.26 -1.06 5.80
CA LEU A 51 -32.84 -1.49 7.08
C LEU A 51 -31.73 -2.01 8.00
N GLY A 52 -31.12 -1.11 8.77
CA GLY A 52 -30.02 -1.44 9.70
C GLY A 52 -28.99 -0.32 9.80
N ASP A 53 -27.73 -0.73 9.87
CA ASP A 53 -26.52 0.07 10.02
C ASP A 53 -25.68 0.16 8.73
N GLU A 54 -26.27 -0.24 7.61
CA GLU A 54 -25.64 -0.24 6.30
C GLU A 54 -26.26 0.83 5.38
N PHE A 55 -25.43 1.44 4.54
CA PHE A 55 -25.86 2.24 3.40
C PHE A 55 -25.25 1.71 2.12
N PHE A 56 -25.92 1.94 0.98
CA PHE A 56 -25.37 1.55 -0.32
C PHE A 56 -25.63 2.62 -1.37
N GLY A 57 -24.78 2.68 -2.39
CA GLY A 57 -24.90 3.56 -3.55
C GLY A 57 -24.21 2.95 -4.75
N VAL A 58 -24.45 3.51 -5.94
CA VAL A 58 -23.88 3.00 -7.20
C VAL A 58 -23.18 4.12 -7.94
N LEU A 59 -21.92 3.91 -8.28
CA LEU A 59 -21.06 4.83 -9.02
C LEU A 59 -20.96 4.47 -10.50
N SER A 60 -20.71 5.49 -11.32
CA SER A 60 -20.49 5.35 -12.76
C SER A 60 -19.04 5.01 -13.14
N GLY A 61 -18.06 5.29 -12.27
CA GLY A 61 -16.63 5.08 -12.54
C GLY A 61 -15.78 4.86 -11.29
N HIS A 62 -14.57 4.30 -11.48
CA HIS A 62 -13.66 3.94 -10.39
C HIS A 62 -12.89 5.13 -9.84
N GLU A 63 -12.67 6.15 -10.66
CA GLU A 63 -11.84 7.33 -10.41
C GLU A 63 -12.26 8.08 -9.13
N VAL A 64 -13.56 8.06 -8.82
CA VAL A 64 -14.13 8.79 -7.69
C VAL A 64 -14.10 8.00 -6.38
N ILE A 65 -13.87 6.68 -6.41
CA ILE A 65 -14.01 5.81 -5.23
C ILE A 65 -13.14 6.29 -4.07
N LEU A 66 -11.85 6.54 -4.32
CA LEU A 66 -10.90 6.89 -3.27
C LEU A 66 -11.24 8.24 -2.61
N ASP A 67 -11.54 9.28 -3.40
CA ASP A 67 -11.97 10.60 -2.88
C ASP A 67 -13.29 10.50 -2.10
N LEU A 68 -14.25 9.75 -2.63
CA LEU A 68 -15.57 9.57 -2.03
C LEU A 68 -15.49 8.87 -0.68
N LEU A 69 -14.77 7.74 -0.59
CA LEU A 69 -14.62 7.01 0.66
C LEU A 69 -13.87 7.82 1.71
N GLN A 70 -12.84 8.56 1.31
CA GLN A 70 -12.11 9.45 2.22
C GLN A 70 -12.99 10.61 2.71
N TYR A 71 -13.82 11.18 1.84
CA TYR A 71 -14.78 12.20 2.23
C TYR A 71 -15.80 11.66 3.23
N ILE A 72 -16.36 10.47 2.99
CA ILE A 72 -17.27 9.81 3.93
C ILE A 72 -16.57 9.63 5.28
N ASP A 73 -15.35 9.08 5.32
CA ASP A 73 -14.61 8.89 6.58
C ASP A 73 -14.41 10.19 7.37
N ILE A 74 -14.16 11.30 6.68
CA ILE A 74 -13.99 12.61 7.32
C ILE A 74 -15.30 13.15 7.88
N GLN A 75 -16.40 13.01 7.14
CA GLN A 75 -17.72 13.42 7.63
C GLN A 75 -18.19 12.52 8.78
N PHE A 76 -17.75 11.26 8.80
CA PHE A 76 -18.00 10.27 9.85
C PHE A 76 -16.84 10.12 10.84
N SER A 77 -16.17 11.22 11.20
CA SER A 77 -14.98 11.17 12.07
C SER A 77 -15.18 10.49 13.43
N GLU A 78 -16.42 10.39 13.92
CA GLU A 78 -16.78 9.75 15.19
C GLU A 78 -17.34 8.33 15.03
N ILE A 79 -17.64 7.92 13.80
CA ILE A 79 -18.30 6.65 13.48
C ILE A 79 -17.41 5.88 12.52
N ALA A 80 -16.82 4.80 13.01
CA ALA A 80 -16.01 3.95 12.15
C ALA A 80 -16.89 3.21 11.14
N ILE A 81 -16.58 3.35 9.86
CA ILE A 81 -17.25 2.66 8.75
C ILE A 81 -16.27 1.66 8.13
N ARG A 82 -16.77 0.53 7.62
CA ARG A 82 -16.05 -0.32 6.67
C ARG A 82 -16.79 -0.39 5.34
N TYR A 83 -16.06 -0.67 4.27
CA TYR A 83 -16.62 -0.64 2.92
C TYR A 83 -16.46 -1.99 2.20
N GLY A 84 -17.53 -2.47 1.60
CA GLY A 84 -17.51 -3.49 0.56
C GLY A 84 -17.81 -2.89 -0.79
N ILE A 85 -16.93 -3.10 -1.75
CA ILE A 85 -17.07 -2.57 -3.12
C ILE A 85 -17.19 -3.74 -4.09
N GLY A 86 -18.20 -3.69 -4.94
CA GLY A 86 -18.48 -4.71 -5.94
C GLY A 86 -18.59 -4.14 -7.33
N TYR A 87 -17.81 -4.67 -8.27
CA TYR A 87 -17.96 -4.38 -9.70
C TYR A 87 -18.59 -5.56 -10.42
N GLY A 88 -19.55 -5.29 -11.29
CA GLY A 88 -20.20 -6.31 -12.11
C GLY A 88 -21.49 -5.80 -12.75
N GLU A 89 -22.21 -6.68 -13.43
CA GLU A 89 -23.51 -6.34 -14.03
C GLU A 89 -24.44 -5.75 -12.96
N SER A 90 -25.01 -4.58 -13.24
CA SER A 90 -26.06 -4.00 -12.43
C SER A 90 -27.42 -4.31 -13.06
N LYS A 91 -28.28 -4.97 -12.28
CA LYS A 91 -29.72 -5.01 -12.54
C LYS A 91 -30.37 -4.07 -11.51
N SER A 92 -31.47 -3.41 -11.87
CA SER A 92 -32.24 -2.48 -11.02
C SER A 92 -32.21 -2.81 -9.51
N ASN A 93 -32.03 -1.81 -8.65
CA ASN A 93 -32.04 -1.81 -7.17
C ASN A 93 -31.75 -3.13 -6.43
N LYS A 94 -30.58 -3.19 -5.78
CA LYS A 94 -30.10 -4.31 -4.92
C LYS A 94 -30.09 -5.69 -5.61
N LYS A 95 -29.93 -5.71 -6.92
CA LYS A 95 -29.84 -6.94 -7.74
C LYS A 95 -28.62 -6.86 -8.66
N GLY A 96 -28.30 -7.99 -9.29
CA GLY A 96 -27.16 -8.10 -10.19
C GLY A 96 -25.87 -8.50 -9.47
N GLN A 97 -24.83 -8.77 -10.26
CA GLN A 97 -23.59 -9.31 -9.77
C GLN A 97 -22.74 -8.25 -9.06
N GLY A 98 -22.81 -6.98 -9.47
CA GLY A 98 -22.16 -5.88 -8.77
C GLY A 98 -22.59 -5.78 -7.29
N TYR A 99 -23.90 -5.89 -7.02
CA TYR A 99 -24.43 -5.88 -5.65
C TYR A 99 -24.02 -7.13 -4.85
N LYS A 100 -24.07 -8.32 -5.47
CA LYS A 100 -23.59 -9.57 -4.84
C LYS A 100 -22.11 -9.49 -4.47
N ASN A 101 -21.28 -8.92 -5.35
CA ASN A 101 -19.86 -8.72 -5.11
C ASN A 101 -19.64 -7.74 -3.94
N ALA A 102 -20.39 -6.64 -3.88
CA ALA A 102 -20.29 -5.68 -2.78
C ALA A 102 -20.67 -6.31 -1.41
N LEU A 103 -21.72 -7.13 -1.38
CA LEU A 103 -22.12 -7.88 -0.18
C LEU A 103 -21.04 -8.87 0.27
N LYS A 104 -20.49 -9.65 -0.67
CA LYS A 104 -19.37 -10.55 -0.37
C LYS A 104 -18.15 -9.77 0.10
N ALA A 105 -17.93 -8.58 -0.45
CA ALA A 105 -16.81 -7.73 -0.11
C ALA A 105 -16.91 -7.18 1.32
N VAL A 106 -18.09 -6.66 1.71
CA VAL A 106 -18.29 -6.12 3.07
C VAL A 106 -18.20 -7.21 4.13
N GLU A 107 -18.73 -8.41 3.84
CA GLU A 107 -18.59 -9.57 4.74
C GLU A 107 -17.13 -10.04 4.86
N THR A 108 -16.37 -10.00 3.76
CA THR A 108 -14.93 -10.29 3.77
C THR A 108 -14.17 -9.26 4.60
N ALA A 109 -14.49 -7.98 4.43
CA ALA A 109 -13.90 -6.89 5.21
C ALA A 109 -14.19 -7.07 6.71
N LYS A 110 -15.44 -7.38 7.06
CA LYS A 110 -15.89 -7.65 8.43
C LYS A 110 -15.18 -8.85 9.06
N LYS A 111 -15.10 -9.99 8.36
CA LYS A 111 -14.42 -11.21 8.83
C LYS A 111 -12.92 -11.00 9.08
N ASN A 112 -12.27 -10.18 8.25
CA ASN A 112 -10.83 -9.96 8.32
C ASN A 112 -10.43 -8.67 9.02
N LYS A 113 -11.40 -7.85 9.45
CA LYS A 113 -11.21 -6.50 10.01
C LYS A 113 -10.53 -5.54 9.03
N PHE A 114 -10.79 -5.68 7.73
CA PHE A 114 -10.34 -4.72 6.72
C PHE A 114 -11.20 -3.46 6.77
N LYS A 115 -10.60 -2.33 6.42
CA LYS A 115 -11.31 -1.06 6.27
C LYS A 115 -12.15 -1.04 4.98
N VAL A 116 -11.60 -1.61 3.91
CA VAL A 116 -12.21 -1.68 2.59
C VAL A 116 -11.88 -3.03 1.97
N HIS A 117 -12.77 -3.56 1.14
CA HIS A 117 -12.45 -4.69 0.27
C HIS A 117 -13.17 -4.52 -1.07
N TYR A 118 -12.50 -4.91 -2.15
CA TYR A 118 -12.98 -4.74 -3.52
C TYR A 118 -13.09 -6.11 -4.20
N LEU A 119 -14.21 -6.38 -4.86
CA LEU A 119 -14.44 -7.60 -5.63
C LEU A 119 -15.00 -7.28 -7.02
N ALA A 120 -14.39 -7.87 -8.05
CA ALA A 120 -14.87 -7.84 -9.43
C ALA A 120 -15.10 -9.28 -9.94
N GLU A 121 -15.87 -9.45 -11.02
CA GLU A 121 -16.03 -10.76 -11.69
C GLU A 121 -14.71 -11.25 -12.30
N GLU A 122 -13.91 -10.34 -12.86
CA GLU A 122 -12.64 -10.64 -13.53
C GLU A 122 -11.46 -10.42 -12.57
N GLN A 123 -11.43 -11.09 -11.42
CA GLN A 123 -10.40 -10.85 -10.38
C GLN A 123 -8.96 -11.03 -10.86
N GLU A 124 -8.74 -11.72 -11.97
CA GLU A 124 -7.42 -11.91 -12.57
C GLU A 124 -6.90 -10.68 -13.32
N SER A 125 -7.76 -9.68 -13.59
CA SER A 125 -7.36 -8.44 -14.26
C SER A 125 -6.44 -7.59 -13.37
N ILE A 126 -5.31 -7.19 -13.93
CA ILE A 126 -4.32 -6.30 -13.30
C ILE A 126 -4.97 -5.00 -12.80
N PHE A 127 -5.89 -4.44 -13.59
CA PHE A 127 -6.63 -3.22 -13.23
C PHE A 127 -7.36 -3.34 -11.89
N PHE A 128 -8.15 -4.41 -11.72
CA PHE A 128 -8.93 -4.63 -10.49
C PHE A 128 -8.04 -4.93 -9.29
N ASN A 129 -6.90 -5.60 -9.51
CA ASN A 129 -5.92 -5.85 -8.46
C ASN A 129 -5.23 -4.57 -8.02
N ILE A 130 -4.87 -3.68 -8.94
CA ILE A 130 -4.32 -2.35 -8.63
C ILE A 130 -5.33 -1.55 -7.80
N ILE A 131 -6.60 -1.47 -8.22
CA ILE A 131 -7.66 -0.81 -7.43
C ILE A 131 -7.73 -1.39 -6.02
N SER A 132 -7.79 -2.72 -5.89
CA SER A 132 -7.87 -3.40 -4.60
C SER A 132 -6.66 -3.07 -3.72
N LEU A 133 -5.44 -3.23 -4.24
CA LEU A 133 -4.19 -3.00 -3.51
C LEU A 133 -4.06 -1.54 -3.07
N THR A 134 -4.33 -0.59 -3.96
CA THR A 134 -4.30 0.84 -3.65
C THR A 134 -5.27 1.18 -2.54
N LEU A 135 -6.52 0.71 -2.61
CA LEU A 135 -7.53 0.99 -1.57
C LEU A 135 -7.13 0.39 -0.22
N HIS A 136 -6.71 -0.88 -0.18
CA HIS A 136 -6.26 -1.53 1.05
C HIS A 136 -5.11 -0.76 1.70
N LEU A 137 -4.04 -0.49 0.95
CA LEU A 137 -2.84 0.17 1.48
C LEU A 137 -3.09 1.62 1.87
N TYR A 138 -3.78 2.39 1.02
CA TYR A 138 -4.07 3.81 1.26
C TYR A 138 -4.90 3.99 2.53
N PHE A 139 -6.01 3.27 2.68
CA PHE A 139 -6.86 3.36 3.86
C PHE A 139 -6.21 2.75 5.10
N ARG A 140 -5.30 1.77 4.95
CA ARG A 140 -4.51 1.26 6.06
C ARG A 140 -3.57 2.33 6.63
N ILE A 141 -2.87 3.08 5.78
CA ILE A 141 -2.04 4.20 6.22
C ILE A 141 -2.89 5.27 6.91
N LEU A 142 -4.02 5.66 6.31
CA LEU A 142 -4.93 6.65 6.91
C LEU A 142 -5.50 6.22 8.26
N SER A 143 -5.72 4.91 8.47
CA SER A 143 -6.27 4.38 9.73
C SER A 143 -5.37 4.60 10.94
N ASN A 144 -4.08 4.89 10.73
CA ASN A 144 -3.13 5.23 11.79
C ASN A 144 -3.15 6.73 12.15
N LEU A 145 -3.87 7.55 11.38
CA LEU A 145 -3.94 9.00 11.56
C LEU A 145 -5.16 9.37 12.42
N ASN A 146 -5.03 10.41 13.23
CA ASN A 146 -6.18 10.99 13.93
C ASN A 146 -7.08 11.78 12.97
N ASN A 147 -8.30 12.10 13.40
CA ASN A 147 -9.30 12.79 12.57
C ASN A 147 -8.80 14.11 11.98
N ARG A 148 -8.04 14.90 12.76
CA ARG A 148 -7.46 16.16 12.30
C ARG A 148 -6.42 15.91 11.20
N GLN A 149 -5.55 14.92 11.37
CA GLN A 149 -4.56 14.53 10.37
C GLN A 149 -5.21 13.99 9.09
N GLN A 150 -6.23 13.15 9.20
CA GLN A 150 -6.98 12.66 8.04
C GLN A 150 -7.62 13.81 7.25
N TYR A 151 -8.23 14.78 7.94
CA TYR A 151 -8.76 15.98 7.30
C TYR A 151 -7.67 16.79 6.58
N ILE A 152 -6.54 17.04 7.23
CA ILE A 152 -5.43 17.79 6.62
C ILE A 152 -4.93 17.07 5.36
N VAL A 153 -4.70 15.75 5.43
CA VAL A 153 -4.25 14.95 4.28
C VAL A 153 -5.27 15.02 3.14
N TYR A 154 -6.56 14.88 3.43
CA TYR A 154 -7.61 14.98 2.42
C TYR A 154 -7.63 16.31 1.68
N GLN A 155 -7.40 17.42 2.38
CA GLN A 155 -7.30 18.73 1.73
C GLN A 155 -6.03 18.82 0.87
N LEU A 156 -4.89 18.35 1.37
CA LEU A 156 -3.61 18.40 0.65
C LEU A 156 -3.63 17.59 -0.65
N VAL A 157 -4.15 16.37 -0.64
CA VAL A 157 -4.21 15.52 -1.84
C VAL A 157 -5.11 16.13 -2.93
N ARG A 158 -6.04 17.02 -2.53
CA ARG A 158 -6.91 17.78 -3.44
C ARG A 158 -6.29 19.11 -3.90
N GLY A 159 -5.03 19.37 -3.56
CA GLY A 159 -4.30 20.56 -3.99
C GLY A 159 -4.49 21.79 -3.09
N GLU A 160 -5.14 21.66 -1.92
CA GLU A 160 -5.18 22.77 -0.97
C GLU A 160 -3.79 23.04 -0.38
N THR A 161 -3.55 24.30 -0.01
CA THR A 161 -2.28 24.70 0.59
C THR A 161 -2.33 24.60 2.11
N GLN A 162 -1.20 24.31 2.76
CA GLN A 162 -1.11 24.31 4.22
C GLN A 162 -1.58 25.63 4.85
N LYS A 163 -1.40 26.76 4.16
CA LYS A 163 -1.87 28.07 4.59
C LYS A 163 -3.41 28.13 4.64
N LYS A 164 -4.09 27.76 3.55
CA LYS A 164 -5.57 27.74 3.49
C LYS A 164 -6.18 26.75 4.50
N ILE A 165 -5.54 25.60 4.67
CA ILE A 165 -5.96 24.60 5.67
C ILE A 165 -5.81 25.18 7.09
N ALA A 166 -4.72 25.90 7.36
CA ALA A 166 -4.50 26.55 8.65
C ALA A 166 -5.57 27.60 8.96
N GLU A 167 -5.93 28.43 7.97
CA GLU A 167 -7.02 29.41 8.07
C GLU A 167 -8.37 28.72 8.37
N THR A 168 -8.66 27.61 7.70
CA THR A 168 -9.92 26.86 7.89
C THR A 168 -9.99 26.19 9.28
N LEU A 169 -8.86 25.72 9.80
CA LEU A 169 -8.78 25.06 11.11
C LEU A 169 -8.47 26.02 12.27
N ASP A 170 -8.51 27.33 12.02
CA ASP A 170 -8.17 28.38 12.97
C ASP A 170 -6.85 28.10 13.72
N THR A 171 -5.79 27.88 12.95
CA THR A 171 -4.48 27.49 13.46
C THR A 171 -3.33 28.09 12.64
N SER A 172 -2.09 27.85 13.05
CA SER A 172 -0.92 28.31 12.31
C SER A 172 -0.48 27.31 11.25
N GLN A 173 0.12 27.80 10.15
CA GLN A 173 0.74 26.93 9.14
C GLN A 173 1.82 26.02 9.76
N SER A 174 2.54 26.50 10.78
CA SER A 174 3.51 25.70 11.53
C SER A 174 2.83 24.51 12.23
N SER A 175 1.65 24.69 12.84
CA SER A 175 0.86 23.59 13.42
C SER A 175 0.45 22.55 12.38
N ILE A 176 0.08 22.98 11.17
CA ILE A 176 -0.21 22.06 10.05
C ILE A 176 1.03 21.27 9.67
N SER A 177 2.17 21.94 9.47
CA SER A 177 3.44 21.27 9.14
C SER A 177 3.84 20.26 10.21
N GLN A 178 3.71 20.62 11.50
CA GLN A 178 4.01 19.72 12.60
C GLN A 178 3.08 18.51 12.66
N SER A 179 1.79 18.69 12.32
CA SER A 179 0.80 17.60 12.27
C SER A 179 1.12 16.57 11.19
N LEU A 180 1.87 16.97 10.16
CA LEU A 180 2.32 16.14 9.04
C LEU A 180 3.69 15.50 9.28
N ASN A 181 4.35 15.79 10.39
CA ASN A 181 5.63 15.16 10.71
C ASN A 181 5.44 13.64 10.74
N ARG A 182 6.32 12.92 10.03
CA ARG A 182 6.28 11.45 9.87
C ARG A 182 5.10 10.92 9.05
N ILE A 183 4.29 11.78 8.43
CA ILE A 183 3.27 11.38 7.46
C ILE A 183 3.81 11.63 6.05
N ASN A 184 3.90 10.58 5.25
CA ASN A 184 4.28 10.69 3.85
C ASN A 184 3.09 11.15 2.97
N TRP A 185 2.57 12.35 3.23
CA TRP A 185 1.41 12.89 2.51
C TRP A 185 1.70 13.15 1.02
N ARG A 186 2.98 13.31 0.64
CA ARG A 186 3.40 13.43 -0.76
C ARG A 186 3.18 12.12 -1.53
N LEU A 187 3.52 10.97 -0.93
CA LEU A 187 3.18 9.66 -1.49
C LEU A 187 1.67 9.52 -1.66
N LEU A 188 0.88 9.86 -0.63
CA LEU A 188 -0.58 9.82 -0.69
C LEU A 188 -1.14 10.75 -1.79
N SER A 189 -0.51 11.90 -2.03
CA SER A 189 -0.91 12.83 -3.09
C SER A 189 -0.61 12.26 -4.48
N LYS A 190 0.57 11.66 -4.68
CA LYS A 190 0.93 10.98 -5.95
C LYS A 190 -0.04 9.84 -6.26
N VAL A 191 -0.38 9.04 -5.25
CA VAL A 191 -1.35 7.95 -5.38
C VAL A 191 -2.74 8.47 -5.69
N TYR A 192 -3.17 9.56 -5.04
CA TYR A 192 -4.47 10.19 -5.30
C TYR A 192 -4.58 10.68 -6.75
N GLU A 193 -3.55 11.36 -7.26
CA GLU A 193 -3.52 11.81 -8.66
C GLU A 193 -3.49 10.64 -9.65
N LEU A 194 -2.70 9.59 -9.38
CA LEU A 194 -2.71 8.38 -10.20
C LEU A 194 -4.10 7.72 -10.21
N TYR A 195 -4.75 7.64 -9.04
CA TYR A 195 -6.06 7.00 -8.90
C TYR A 195 -7.19 7.78 -9.61
N LYS A 196 -7.13 9.11 -9.63
CA LYS A 196 -8.10 9.96 -10.35
C LYS A 196 -8.13 9.69 -11.85
N ASP A 197 -7.01 9.29 -12.41
CA ASP A 197 -6.87 8.98 -13.83
C ASP A 197 -6.74 7.47 -14.07
N ILE A 198 -7.16 6.62 -13.11
CA ILE A 198 -6.88 5.18 -13.13
C ILE A 198 -7.42 4.48 -14.38
N SER A 199 -8.53 4.95 -14.98
CA SER A 199 -9.08 4.39 -16.22
C SER A 199 -8.30 4.76 -17.48
N ARG A 200 -7.46 5.81 -17.43
CA ARG A 200 -6.60 6.23 -18.55
C ARG A 200 -5.39 5.33 -18.71
N TYR A 201 -4.95 4.71 -17.62
CA TYR A 201 -3.93 3.68 -17.68
C TYR A 201 -4.55 2.50 -18.41
N SER A 202 -4.19 2.36 -19.69
CA SER A 202 -4.55 1.17 -20.43
C SER A 202 -3.71 0.04 -19.84
N PHE A 203 -4.26 -0.68 -18.85
CA PHE A 203 -3.65 -1.90 -18.32
C PHE A 203 -3.62 -3.04 -19.36
N THR A 204 -3.86 -2.70 -20.63
CA THR A 204 -3.57 -3.44 -21.85
C THR A 204 -2.13 -3.23 -22.36
N GLU A 205 -1.37 -2.30 -21.78
CA GLU A 205 0.08 -2.20 -22.03
C GLU A 205 0.79 -3.45 -21.52
N THR A 206 1.88 -3.80 -22.22
CA THR A 206 2.56 -5.08 -22.07
C THR A 206 2.98 -5.33 -20.62
N THR A 207 2.50 -6.45 -20.05
CA THR A 207 3.14 -7.08 -18.88
C THR A 207 4.48 -7.71 -19.24
N GLU A 208 4.93 -7.54 -20.49
CA GLU A 208 6.22 -7.99 -20.96
C GLU A 208 7.31 -7.38 -20.08
N ARG A 209 7.88 -8.27 -19.27
CA ARG A 209 9.07 -7.98 -18.48
C ARG A 209 10.22 -7.72 -19.42
N TYR A 210 11.17 -6.90 -18.97
CA TYR A 210 12.43 -6.81 -19.70
C TYR A 210 13.07 -8.20 -19.82
N GLN A 211 13.61 -8.48 -21.01
CA GLN A 211 14.41 -9.68 -21.24
C GLN A 211 15.64 -9.69 -20.32
N GLY A 212 15.99 -10.89 -19.85
CA GLY A 212 17.08 -11.13 -18.92
C GLY A 212 16.68 -12.08 -17.80
N ASP A 213 17.68 -12.66 -17.16
CA ASP A 213 17.48 -13.69 -16.13
C ASP A 213 17.55 -13.12 -14.70
N TYR A 214 17.76 -11.81 -14.55
CA TYR A 214 18.12 -11.21 -13.27
C TYR A 214 17.41 -9.90 -12.95
N ILE A 215 17.23 -9.67 -11.65
CA ILE A 215 16.79 -8.42 -11.06
C ILE A 215 17.93 -7.90 -10.18
N ALA A 216 18.48 -6.74 -10.53
CA ALA A 216 19.44 -6.04 -9.69
C ALA A 216 18.70 -5.14 -8.70
N LEU A 217 19.21 -5.10 -7.47
CA LEU A 217 18.78 -4.17 -6.43
C LEU A 217 19.94 -3.29 -6.00
N ILE A 218 19.69 -1.99 -5.93
CA ILE A 218 20.62 -1.01 -5.37
C ILE A 218 19.89 -0.28 -4.24
N GLY A 219 20.45 -0.35 -3.04
CA GLY A 219 19.97 0.38 -1.87
C GLY A 219 20.88 1.55 -1.56
N ALA A 220 20.29 2.71 -1.24
CA ALA A 220 21.02 3.91 -0.85
C ALA A 220 20.39 4.54 0.41
N TRP A 221 21.21 4.92 1.40
CA TRP A 221 20.78 5.57 2.64
C TRP A 221 21.78 6.64 3.08
N LEU A 222 21.35 7.59 3.91
CA LEU A 222 22.19 8.71 4.35
C LEU A 222 23.29 8.26 5.32
N LEU A 223 24.49 8.80 5.14
CA LEU A 223 25.67 8.49 5.96
C LEU A 223 25.48 8.96 7.41
N LYS A 224 25.41 8.02 8.36
CA LYS A 224 25.58 8.29 9.80
C LYS A 224 26.81 7.55 10.32
N ALA A 225 27.63 8.24 11.11
CA ALA A 225 28.96 7.80 11.57
C ALA A 225 29.04 6.48 12.39
N ALA A 226 27.93 5.75 12.59
CA ALA A 226 27.85 4.54 13.42
C ALA A 226 27.07 3.36 12.79
N GLU A 227 26.74 3.41 11.50
CA GLU A 227 25.83 2.42 10.86
C GLU A 227 26.52 1.34 10.02
N GLU A 228 27.76 1.51 9.53
CA GLU A 228 28.41 0.57 8.59
C GLU A 228 28.47 -0.89 9.07
N GLY A 229 28.89 -1.12 10.32
CA GLY A 229 28.98 -2.47 10.87
C GLY A 229 27.62 -3.14 11.05
N LYS A 230 26.56 -2.35 11.31
CA LYS A 230 25.19 -2.86 11.41
C LYS A 230 24.65 -3.27 10.05
N ILE A 231 24.90 -2.45 9.03
CA ILE A 231 24.47 -2.74 7.66
C ILE A 231 25.18 -3.98 7.12
N THR A 232 26.49 -4.11 7.33
CA THR A 232 27.23 -5.30 6.91
C THR A 232 26.65 -6.58 7.52
N ASN A 233 26.33 -6.56 8.83
CA ASN A 233 25.70 -7.70 9.49
C ASN A 233 24.28 -7.99 8.96
N LEU A 234 23.50 -6.94 8.65
CA LEU A 234 22.19 -7.09 8.03
C LEU A 234 22.30 -7.71 6.64
N LEU A 235 23.22 -7.26 5.78
CA LEU A 235 23.39 -7.82 4.44
C LEU A 235 23.83 -9.29 4.49
N ASN A 236 24.74 -9.65 5.40
CA ASN A 236 25.11 -11.06 5.62
C ASN A 236 23.90 -11.90 6.04
N TYR A 237 23.05 -11.37 6.91
CA TYR A 237 21.80 -12.02 7.31
C TYR A 237 20.85 -12.18 6.12
N ILE A 238 20.64 -11.12 5.32
CA ILE A 238 19.81 -11.15 4.12
C ILE A 238 20.31 -12.20 3.12
N ASN A 239 21.62 -12.26 2.88
CA ASN A 239 22.23 -13.23 1.97
C ASN A 239 22.00 -14.68 2.40
N GLN A 240 21.92 -14.94 3.71
CA GLN A 240 21.64 -16.27 4.26
C GLN A 240 20.14 -16.59 4.30
N GLU A 241 19.31 -15.59 4.59
CA GLU A 241 17.87 -15.76 4.77
C GLU A 241 17.13 -15.92 3.44
N TYR A 242 17.64 -15.31 2.36
CA TYR A 242 17.03 -15.29 1.03
C TYR A 242 17.96 -15.91 -0.03
N ASP A 243 18.80 -16.88 0.38
CA ASP A 243 19.78 -17.54 -0.50
C ASP A 243 19.12 -18.24 -1.71
N ASP A 244 17.92 -18.76 -1.53
CA ASP A 244 17.12 -19.40 -2.58
C ASP A 244 16.81 -18.47 -3.77
N ILE A 245 16.68 -17.15 -3.53
CA ILE A 245 16.37 -16.17 -4.59
C ILE A 245 17.58 -15.32 -5.00
N ILE A 246 18.60 -15.21 -4.15
CA ILE A 246 19.78 -14.39 -4.39
C ILE A 246 20.76 -15.12 -5.32
N ARG A 247 21.03 -14.54 -6.50
CA ARG A 247 22.07 -15.02 -7.41
C ARG A 247 23.46 -14.58 -6.95
N SER A 248 23.61 -13.32 -6.57
CA SER A 248 24.89 -12.75 -6.13
C SER A 248 24.65 -11.94 -4.86
N GLU A 249 25.40 -12.28 -3.82
CA GLU A 249 25.31 -11.72 -2.48
C GLU A 249 25.28 -10.20 -2.50
N PHE A 250 24.37 -9.65 -1.70
CA PHE A 250 24.34 -8.25 -1.37
C PHE A 250 25.63 -7.83 -0.67
N ILE A 251 26.22 -6.75 -1.15
CA ILE A 251 27.46 -6.19 -0.60
C ILE A 251 27.41 -4.67 -0.62
N SER A 252 27.96 -4.05 0.44
CA SER A 252 28.14 -2.60 0.49
C SER A 252 29.10 -2.12 -0.60
N THR A 253 28.77 -1.01 -1.23
CA THR A 253 29.54 -0.39 -2.32
C THR A 253 29.77 1.09 -2.04
N SER A 254 30.89 1.63 -2.52
CA SER A 254 31.13 3.07 -2.54
C SER A 254 30.54 3.68 -3.82
N LEU A 255 29.74 4.74 -3.69
CA LEU A 255 29.24 5.53 -4.82
C LEU A 255 30.38 5.93 -5.77
N SER A 256 30.11 5.92 -7.07
CA SER A 256 30.92 6.64 -8.05
C SER A 256 30.72 8.15 -7.85
N ALA A 257 31.58 8.75 -7.02
CA ALA A 257 32.06 10.14 -6.99
C ALA A 257 31.09 11.36 -7.07
N GLU A 258 29.77 11.23 -7.28
CA GLU A 258 28.90 12.40 -7.53
C GLU A 258 28.03 12.86 -6.34
N ASN A 259 27.89 12.06 -5.27
CA ASN A 259 27.17 12.48 -4.06
C ASN A 259 27.78 11.84 -2.79
N ASN A 260 28.55 12.62 -2.03
CA ASN A 260 29.29 12.15 -0.85
C ASN A 260 28.43 11.88 0.40
N ASP A 261 27.10 12.02 0.32
CA ASP A 261 26.21 11.97 1.49
C ASP A 261 25.51 10.61 1.68
N TYR A 262 25.64 9.67 0.74
CA TYR A 262 24.96 8.38 0.76
C TYR A 262 25.94 7.21 0.80
N GLN A 263 25.54 6.17 1.53
CA GLN A 263 26.13 4.83 1.43
C GLN A 263 25.24 3.95 0.58
N GLU A 264 25.84 2.93 -0.03
CA GLU A 264 25.12 2.03 -0.92
C GLU A 264 25.44 0.57 -0.67
N PHE A 265 24.52 -0.27 -1.10
CA PHE A 265 24.76 -1.68 -1.33
C PHE A 265 24.13 -2.07 -2.66
N GLN A 266 24.57 -3.19 -3.21
CA GLN A 266 23.93 -3.80 -4.36
C GLN A 266 23.90 -5.31 -4.26
N GLY A 267 22.90 -5.94 -4.87
CA GLY A 267 22.70 -7.38 -4.93
C GLY A 267 22.03 -7.80 -6.23
N LEU A 268 22.10 -9.10 -6.54
CA LEU A 268 21.48 -9.67 -7.73
C LEU A 268 20.57 -10.84 -7.33
N VAL A 269 19.34 -10.82 -7.82
CA VAL A 269 18.29 -11.82 -7.56
C VAL A 269 17.91 -12.45 -8.90
N TYR A 270 17.49 -13.72 -8.89
CA TYR A 270 16.92 -14.35 -10.08
C TYR A 270 15.62 -13.65 -10.51
N GLN A 271 15.37 -13.57 -11.82
CA GLN A 271 14.11 -13.06 -12.34
C GLN A 271 13.04 -14.17 -12.43
N ASP A 272 13.46 -15.40 -12.71
CA ASP A 272 12.62 -16.59 -12.68
C ASP A 272 12.47 -17.08 -11.23
N LEU A 273 11.50 -16.50 -10.53
CA LEU A 273 11.19 -16.82 -9.15
C LEU A 273 9.95 -17.72 -9.12
N GLU A 274 9.96 -18.77 -8.29
CA GLU A 274 8.76 -19.58 -8.04
C GLU A 274 7.62 -18.73 -7.47
N SER A 275 7.96 -17.69 -6.70
CA SER A 275 7.03 -16.68 -6.21
C SER A 275 7.73 -15.35 -5.92
N PHE A 276 7.06 -14.25 -6.25
CA PHE A 276 7.51 -12.90 -5.89
C PHE A 276 7.27 -12.55 -4.40
N GLU A 277 6.69 -13.44 -3.60
CA GLU A 277 6.48 -13.20 -2.15
C GLU A 277 7.81 -12.93 -1.44
N ASP A 278 8.82 -13.79 -1.61
CA ASP A 278 10.12 -13.64 -0.94
C ASP A 278 10.88 -12.40 -1.41
N PHE A 279 10.73 -12.04 -2.69
CA PHE A 279 11.24 -10.77 -3.21
C PHE A 279 10.59 -9.57 -2.50
N ILE A 280 9.28 -9.59 -2.27
CA ILE A 280 8.58 -8.53 -1.54
C ILE A 280 9.00 -8.52 -0.06
N TYR A 281 9.18 -9.69 0.57
CA TYR A 281 9.66 -9.80 1.95
C TYR A 281 11.06 -9.25 2.10
N LEU A 282 11.97 -9.52 1.14
CA LEU A 282 13.30 -8.92 1.07
C LEU A 282 13.23 -7.38 1.04
N LEU A 283 12.39 -6.80 0.16
CA LEU A 283 12.22 -5.34 0.09
C LEU A 283 11.68 -4.76 1.40
N VAL A 284 10.70 -5.44 2.01
CA VAL A 284 10.11 -5.03 3.30
C VAL A 284 11.15 -5.08 4.42
N GLU A 285 11.96 -6.14 4.48
CA GLU A 285 12.97 -6.31 5.52
C GLU A 285 14.09 -5.29 5.40
N LEU A 286 14.61 -5.06 4.20
CA LEU A 286 15.60 -4.03 3.94
C LEU A 286 15.07 -2.65 4.36
N ASN A 287 13.85 -2.29 3.94
CA ASN A 287 13.27 -0.99 4.28
C ASN A 287 12.94 -0.84 5.76
N PHE A 288 12.53 -1.91 6.44
CA PHE A 288 12.22 -1.89 7.86
C PHE A 288 13.48 -1.77 8.72
N LYS A 289 14.60 -2.36 8.29
CA LYS A 289 15.86 -2.40 9.06
C LYS A 289 16.82 -1.26 8.76
N ILE A 290 16.66 -0.57 7.62
CA ILE A 290 17.51 0.55 7.21
C ILE A 290 16.68 1.84 7.16
N ASP A 291 16.96 2.75 8.08
CA ASP A 291 16.26 4.03 8.18
C ASP A 291 16.48 4.87 6.92
N ASN A 292 15.38 5.38 6.33
CA ASN A 292 15.39 6.24 5.14
C ASN A 292 16.09 5.61 3.92
N LEU A 293 15.95 4.29 3.77
CA LEU A 293 16.43 3.57 2.61
C LEU A 293 15.63 3.93 1.35
N TYR A 294 16.38 4.20 0.28
CA TYR A 294 15.89 4.23 -1.10
C TYR A 294 16.31 2.96 -1.82
N LEU A 295 15.37 2.32 -2.51
CA LEU A 295 15.59 1.09 -3.27
C LEU A 295 15.34 1.34 -4.76
N GLY A 296 16.35 1.08 -5.59
CA GLY A 296 16.21 0.97 -7.04
C GLY A 296 16.21 -0.50 -7.45
N VAL A 297 15.25 -0.88 -8.30
CA VAL A 297 15.08 -2.25 -8.78
C VAL A 297 15.06 -2.23 -10.30
N GLY A 298 15.91 -3.04 -10.94
CA GLY A 298 15.99 -3.14 -12.39
C GLY A 298 16.08 -4.59 -12.87
N ALA A 299 15.20 -4.99 -13.79
CA ALA A 299 15.30 -6.28 -14.49
C ALA A 299 16.22 -6.16 -15.70
N GLY A 300 16.94 -7.22 -16.06
CA GLY A 300 17.73 -7.24 -17.28
C GLY A 300 18.81 -8.33 -17.31
N ASP A 301 19.59 -8.32 -18.37
CA ASP A 301 20.78 -9.15 -18.52
C ASP A 301 21.96 -8.59 -17.71
N ILE A 302 22.94 -9.47 -17.49
CA ILE A 302 24.27 -9.15 -16.99
C ILE A 302 25.27 -9.48 -18.09
N THR A 303 26.02 -8.47 -18.53
CA THR A 303 26.93 -8.58 -19.68
C THR A 303 28.36 -8.95 -19.28
N THR A 304 28.70 -8.76 -18.00
CA THR A 304 29.99 -9.18 -17.43
C THR A 304 29.93 -10.57 -16.83
N ARG A 305 31.07 -11.10 -16.36
CA ARG A 305 31.11 -12.33 -15.58
C ARG A 305 30.25 -12.20 -14.31
N ILE A 306 29.40 -13.19 -14.06
CA ILE A 306 28.63 -13.31 -12.83
C ILE A 306 29.54 -13.83 -11.71
N ASN A 307 29.53 -13.11 -10.58
CA ASN A 307 30.34 -13.41 -9.40
C ASN A 307 29.42 -13.80 -8.22
N ASP A 308 29.99 -14.42 -7.18
CA ASP A 308 29.23 -14.78 -5.97
C ASP A 308 28.78 -13.54 -5.20
N LYS A 309 29.53 -12.44 -5.28
CA LYS A 309 29.18 -11.14 -4.72
C LYS A 309 28.87 -10.17 -5.84
N ALA A 310 27.86 -9.33 -5.65
CA ALA A 310 27.36 -8.42 -6.69
C ALA A 310 28.30 -7.24 -7.02
N ILE A 311 29.60 -7.31 -6.75
CA ILE A 311 30.57 -6.25 -7.03
C ILE A 311 31.28 -6.49 -8.37
N GLY A 312 31.53 -5.41 -9.11
CA GLY A 312 32.23 -5.47 -10.41
C GLY A 312 31.40 -6.12 -11.53
N MET A 313 30.08 -6.21 -11.35
CA MET A 313 29.14 -6.71 -12.34
C MET A 313 28.46 -5.53 -13.06
N ASP A 314 28.15 -5.71 -14.34
CA ASP A 314 27.52 -4.70 -15.18
C ASP A 314 26.53 -5.32 -16.18
N GLY A 315 25.54 -4.54 -16.61
CA GLY A 315 24.46 -4.97 -17.50
C GLY A 315 23.18 -4.17 -17.30
N ASN A 316 22.16 -4.44 -18.13
CA ASN A 316 20.93 -3.66 -18.11
C ASN A 316 20.18 -3.72 -16.76
N ALA A 317 20.29 -4.83 -16.02
CA ALA A 317 19.71 -4.93 -14.69
C ALA A 317 20.27 -3.84 -13.75
N PHE A 318 21.60 -3.72 -13.65
CA PHE A 318 22.25 -2.71 -12.80
C PHE A 318 22.06 -1.29 -13.31
N HIS A 319 22.11 -1.05 -14.64
CA HIS A 319 21.83 0.28 -15.20
C HIS A 319 20.41 0.77 -14.84
N ARG A 320 19.41 -0.10 -14.96
CA ARG A 320 18.01 0.22 -14.60
C ARG A 320 17.84 0.37 -13.09
N ALA A 321 18.48 -0.46 -12.27
CA ALA A 321 18.48 -0.31 -10.82
C ALA A 321 19.12 1.02 -10.38
N ARG A 322 20.19 1.45 -11.06
CA ARG A 322 20.87 2.72 -10.82
C ARG A 322 20.01 3.92 -11.21
N GLU A 323 19.38 3.88 -12.38
CA GLU A 323 18.43 4.89 -12.84
C GLU A 323 17.26 5.04 -11.84
N THR A 324 16.70 3.91 -11.40
CA THR A 324 15.55 3.91 -10.48
C THR A 324 15.91 4.41 -9.09
N VAL A 325 17.03 4.00 -8.48
CA VAL A 325 17.45 4.56 -7.18
C VAL A 325 17.74 6.06 -7.28
N GLY A 326 18.34 6.53 -8.38
CA GLY A 326 18.53 7.96 -8.63
C GLY A 326 17.20 8.72 -8.66
N SER A 327 16.20 8.16 -9.33
CA SER A 327 14.86 8.75 -9.40
C SER A 327 14.14 8.77 -8.04
N CYS A 328 14.43 7.83 -7.12
CA CYS A 328 13.86 7.81 -5.77
C CYS A 328 14.15 9.10 -5.00
N PHE A 329 15.37 9.64 -5.13
CA PHE A 329 15.75 10.91 -4.48
C PHE A 329 14.91 12.08 -4.99
N SER A 330 14.79 12.23 -6.32
CA SER A 330 14.03 13.32 -6.93
C SER A 330 12.52 13.22 -6.68
N ARG A 331 11.98 12.00 -6.69
CA ARG A 331 10.55 11.73 -6.50
C ARG A 331 10.15 11.60 -5.03
N GLN A 332 11.11 11.51 -4.11
CA GLN A 332 10.91 11.22 -2.69
C GLN A 332 10.09 9.94 -2.46
N LEU A 333 10.41 8.88 -3.20
CA LEU A 333 9.78 7.57 -3.07
C LEU A 333 10.78 6.58 -2.48
N PRO A 334 10.39 5.74 -1.49
CA PRO A 334 11.30 4.78 -0.86
C PRO A 334 11.75 3.65 -1.81
N VAL A 335 10.99 3.42 -2.89
CA VAL A 335 11.29 2.40 -3.89
C VAL A 335 10.82 2.88 -5.26
N ASN A 336 11.59 2.54 -6.29
CA ASN A 336 11.17 2.65 -7.69
C ASN A 336 11.70 1.44 -8.47
N ILE A 337 10.90 0.98 -9.43
CA ILE A 337 11.18 -0.24 -10.18
C ILE A 337 11.19 0.02 -11.68
N LYS A 338 11.97 -0.79 -12.41
CA LYS A 338 11.98 -0.86 -13.87
C LYS A 338 12.09 -2.33 -14.27
N LEU A 339 10.96 -3.02 -14.13
CA LEU A 339 10.80 -4.46 -14.40
C LEU A 339 10.10 -4.74 -15.74
N PHE A 340 9.25 -3.81 -16.19
CA PHE A 340 8.37 -3.98 -17.35
C PHE A 340 8.73 -2.99 -18.47
N ALA A 341 8.43 -3.34 -19.71
CA ALA A 341 8.67 -2.45 -20.85
C ALA A 341 7.69 -1.25 -20.92
N GLY A 342 6.52 -1.31 -20.26
CA GLY A 342 5.48 -0.28 -20.28
C GLY A 342 5.30 0.52 -18.98
N ASP A 343 4.14 1.18 -18.86
CA ASP A 343 3.87 2.18 -17.79
C ASP A 343 3.53 1.57 -16.42
N LEU A 344 3.39 0.24 -16.32
CA LEU A 344 3.11 -0.46 -15.07
C LEU A 344 4.17 -0.21 -13.98
N ASN A 345 5.40 0.13 -14.37
CA ASN A 345 6.48 0.44 -13.44
C ASN A 345 6.11 1.55 -12.45
N GLU A 346 5.45 2.62 -12.91
CA GLU A 346 5.06 3.72 -12.02
C GLU A 346 3.99 3.26 -11.02
N VAL A 347 2.98 2.54 -11.50
CA VAL A 347 1.87 2.07 -10.66
C VAL A 347 2.37 1.11 -9.59
N TYR A 348 3.20 0.13 -9.97
CA TYR A 348 3.78 -0.83 -9.03
C TYR A 348 4.77 -0.19 -8.07
N SER A 349 5.53 0.81 -8.50
CA SER A 349 6.39 1.58 -7.60
C SER A 349 5.59 2.30 -6.52
N LEU A 350 4.44 2.89 -6.87
CA LEU A 350 3.56 3.53 -5.88
C LEU A 350 2.90 2.52 -4.93
N ILE A 351 2.47 1.35 -5.44
CA ILE A 351 1.90 0.28 -4.59
C ILE A 351 2.96 -0.26 -3.63
N LEU A 352 4.17 -0.55 -4.11
CA LEU A 352 5.28 -0.97 -3.26
C LEU A 352 5.63 0.13 -2.24
N ALA A 353 5.69 1.40 -2.66
CA ALA A 353 5.95 2.51 -1.74
C ALA A 353 4.88 2.63 -0.64
N LEU A 354 3.60 2.41 -0.97
CA LEU A 354 2.53 2.36 0.03
C LEU A 354 2.69 1.16 0.98
N LEU A 355 3.09 -0.01 0.49
CA LEU A 355 3.37 -1.18 1.32
C LEU A 355 4.52 -0.90 2.29
N LEU A 356 5.62 -0.32 1.82
CA LEU A 356 6.76 0.04 2.65
C LEU A 356 6.37 1.10 3.70
N GLU A 357 5.60 2.12 3.32
CA GLU A 357 5.10 3.14 4.25
C GLU A 357 4.15 2.55 5.32
N TYR A 358 3.32 1.57 4.93
CA TYR A 358 2.49 0.82 5.87
C TYR A 358 3.35 0.06 6.90
N VAL A 359 4.35 -0.69 6.45
CA VAL A 359 5.19 -1.52 7.33
C VAL A 359 6.15 -0.68 8.19
N LYS A 360 6.58 0.49 7.71
CA LYS A 360 7.49 1.42 8.42
C LYS A 360 7.04 1.79 9.84
N ASN A 361 5.73 1.75 10.11
CA ASN A 361 5.17 2.10 11.41
C ASN A 361 5.09 0.92 12.39
N TRP A 362 5.55 -0.28 12.01
CA TRP A 362 5.58 -1.43 12.90
C TRP A 362 6.63 -1.25 14.00
N THR A 363 6.29 -1.72 15.19
CA THR A 363 7.28 -1.96 16.26
C THR A 363 8.09 -3.21 15.95
N GLU A 364 9.29 -3.34 16.52
CA GLU A 364 10.11 -4.56 16.38
C GLU A 364 9.35 -5.84 16.78
N LYS A 365 8.46 -5.76 17.79
CA LYS A 365 7.63 -6.91 18.20
C LYS A 365 6.59 -7.28 17.14
N GLN A 366 5.96 -6.28 16.52
CA GLN A 366 4.99 -6.49 15.44
C GLN A 366 5.69 -7.09 14.22
N TYR A 367 6.82 -6.51 13.81
CA TYR A 367 7.65 -7.02 12.72
C TYR A 367 8.06 -8.47 12.94
N ARG A 368 8.69 -8.79 14.07
CA ARG A 368 9.12 -10.17 14.38
C ARG A 368 7.95 -11.16 14.44
N SER A 369 6.81 -10.74 14.99
CA SER A 369 5.61 -11.59 15.02
C SER A 369 5.11 -11.93 13.61
N VAL A 370 5.09 -10.93 12.72
CA VAL A 370 4.73 -11.11 11.31
C VAL A 370 5.74 -12.01 10.61
N LYS A 371 7.05 -11.74 10.77
CA LYS A 371 8.14 -12.54 10.20
C LYS A 371 8.06 -14.02 10.54
N PHE A 372 7.92 -14.34 11.82
CA PHE A 372 7.77 -15.74 12.21
C PHE A 372 6.46 -16.35 11.71
N LYS A 373 5.39 -15.55 11.61
CA LYS A 373 4.12 -16.04 11.06
C LYS A 373 4.19 -16.34 9.56
N GLN A 374 4.99 -15.59 8.80
CA GLN A 374 5.29 -15.85 7.39
C GLN A 374 6.00 -17.19 7.24
N LYS A 375 6.99 -17.48 8.10
CA LYS A 375 7.69 -18.78 8.18
C LYS A 375 6.82 -19.96 8.64
N GLY A 376 5.52 -19.78 8.81
CA GLY A 376 4.59 -20.84 9.17
C GLY A 376 4.51 -21.16 10.67
N LEU A 377 5.26 -20.46 11.53
CA LEU A 377 5.25 -20.76 12.97
C LEU A 377 3.85 -20.59 13.60
N THR A 378 3.58 -21.45 14.56
CA THR A 378 2.42 -21.40 15.45
C THR A 378 2.57 -20.28 16.48
N GLN A 379 1.46 -19.88 17.11
CA GLN A 379 1.50 -18.81 18.12
C GLN A 379 2.42 -19.15 19.32
N GLU A 380 2.47 -20.43 19.72
CA GLU A 380 3.32 -20.89 20.81
C GLU A 380 4.81 -20.93 20.42
N GLU A 381 5.14 -21.26 19.18
CA GLU A 381 6.51 -21.15 18.65
C GLU A 381 6.96 -19.69 18.61
N ILE A 382 6.13 -18.79 18.05
CA ILE A 382 6.44 -17.35 18.01
C ILE A 382 6.68 -16.80 19.41
N LYS A 383 5.84 -17.18 20.38
CA LYS A 383 5.96 -16.72 21.77
C LYS A 383 7.28 -17.16 22.40
N ARG A 384 7.71 -18.40 22.14
CA ARG A 384 9.00 -18.95 22.59
C ARG A 384 10.17 -18.21 21.93
N GLU A 385 10.18 -18.10 20.60
CA GLU A 385 11.23 -17.40 19.83
C GLU A 385 11.40 -15.93 20.21
N MET A 386 10.30 -15.28 20.61
CA MET A 386 10.29 -13.88 21.00
C MET A 386 10.49 -13.66 22.51
N ASN A 387 10.57 -14.70 23.32
CA ASN A 387 10.61 -14.62 24.79
C ASN A 387 9.54 -13.67 25.37
N LEU A 388 8.30 -13.76 24.86
CA LEU A 388 7.22 -12.86 25.27
C LEU A 388 6.68 -13.21 26.66
N SER A 389 6.40 -12.16 27.45
CA SER A 389 5.77 -12.33 28.77
C SER A 389 4.35 -12.89 28.65
N SER A 390 3.84 -13.51 29.71
CA SER A 390 2.47 -14.05 29.75
C SER A 390 1.38 -13.01 29.48
N ARG A 391 1.66 -11.72 29.73
CA ARG A 391 0.73 -10.60 29.46
C ARG A 391 0.76 -10.09 28.01
N SER A 392 1.79 -10.42 27.21
CA SER A 392 1.91 -9.96 25.83
C SER A 392 1.53 -11.09 24.87
N THR A 393 0.50 -10.88 24.04
CA THR A 393 0.03 -11.92 23.13
C THR A 393 0.53 -11.71 21.71
N VAL A 394 0.97 -12.78 21.05
CA VAL A 394 1.32 -12.78 19.61
C VAL A 394 0.12 -12.33 18.77
N VAL A 395 -1.09 -12.67 19.21
CA VAL A 395 -2.34 -12.26 18.55
C VAL A 395 -2.50 -10.74 18.53
N GLU A 396 -2.23 -10.03 19.63
CA GLU A 396 -2.29 -8.57 19.67
C GLU A 396 -1.25 -7.93 18.74
N HIS A 397 -0.02 -8.46 18.72
CA HIS A 397 1.02 -7.96 17.82
C HIS A 397 0.63 -8.15 16.35
N LEU A 398 0.15 -9.34 15.97
CA LEU A 398 -0.32 -9.62 14.60
C LEU A 398 -1.55 -8.79 14.22
N GLN A 399 -2.51 -8.61 15.14
CA GLN A 399 -3.69 -7.78 14.88
C GLN A 399 -3.32 -6.31 14.72
N SER A 400 -2.44 -5.79 15.58
CA SER A 400 -1.96 -4.40 15.50
C SER A 400 -1.16 -4.15 14.23
N ALA A 401 -0.29 -5.11 13.86
CA ALA A 401 0.44 -5.08 12.60
C ALA A 401 -0.52 -5.09 11.40
N GLY A 402 -1.68 -5.75 11.51
CA GLY A 402 -2.63 -5.93 10.41
C GLY A 402 -2.31 -7.15 9.56
N TRP A 403 -1.78 -8.21 10.17
CA TRP A 403 -1.26 -9.41 9.51
C TRP A 403 -2.15 -9.96 8.37
N LYS A 404 -3.47 -10.04 8.57
CA LYS A 404 -4.39 -10.54 7.53
C LYS A 404 -4.40 -9.66 6.28
N GLU A 405 -4.32 -8.35 6.46
CA GLU A 405 -4.34 -7.38 5.37
C GLU A 405 -2.97 -7.33 4.69
N TYR A 406 -1.89 -7.31 5.47
CA TYR A 406 -0.53 -7.45 4.96
C TYR A 406 -0.36 -8.71 4.12
N LYS A 407 -0.78 -9.88 4.62
CA LYS A 407 -0.74 -11.13 3.86
C LYS A 407 -1.55 -11.03 2.57
N TYR A 408 -2.80 -10.55 2.64
CA TYR A 408 -3.63 -10.37 1.44
C TYR A 408 -2.94 -9.49 0.38
N VAL A 409 -2.37 -8.37 0.80
CA VAL A 409 -1.67 -7.42 -0.07
C VAL A 409 -0.42 -8.04 -0.68
N VAL A 410 0.43 -8.72 0.10
CA VAL A 410 1.66 -9.32 -0.43
C VAL A 410 1.36 -10.44 -1.41
N ASN A 411 0.47 -11.37 -1.06
CA ASN A 411 0.07 -12.45 -1.95
C ASN A 411 -0.47 -11.89 -3.28
N ARG A 412 -1.34 -10.88 -3.22
CA ARG A 412 -1.90 -10.29 -4.43
C ARG A 412 -0.87 -9.51 -5.24
N LEU A 413 0.05 -8.81 -4.59
CA LEU A 413 1.13 -8.10 -5.25
C LEU A 413 2.11 -9.08 -5.91
N ALA A 414 2.41 -10.21 -5.27
CA ALA A 414 3.22 -11.26 -5.86
C ALA A 414 2.56 -11.84 -7.11
N GLU A 415 1.26 -12.16 -7.06
CA GLU A 415 0.49 -12.67 -8.21
C GLU A 415 0.50 -11.74 -9.42
N ILE A 416 0.46 -10.41 -9.23
CA ILE A 416 0.47 -9.45 -10.36
C ILE A 416 1.87 -9.08 -10.82
N LEU A 417 2.88 -9.25 -9.97
CA LEU A 417 4.26 -9.13 -10.41
C LEU A 417 4.59 -10.35 -11.28
N ASP A 418 4.23 -11.56 -10.85
CA ASP A 418 4.54 -12.81 -11.55
C ASP A 418 4.02 -12.88 -13.00
N LYS A 419 2.84 -12.29 -13.27
CA LYS A 419 2.22 -12.16 -14.60
C LYS A 419 2.89 -11.12 -15.50
#